data_AF-A0A550H751-F1
#
_entry.id   AF-A0A550H751-F1
#
_cell.length_a   1.000
_cell.length_b   1.000
_cell.length_c   1.000
_cell.angle_alpha   90.00
_cell.angle_beta   90.00
_cell.angle_gamma   90.00
#
_symmetry.space_group_name_H-M   'P 1'
#
loop_
_entity.id
_entity.type
_entity.pdbx_description
1 polymer ?
#
loop_
_entity_poly.entity_id
_entity_poly.type
_entity_poly.pdbx_seq_one_letter_code
_entity_poly.pdbx_strand_id
1 'polypeptide(L)'
;NTLEIVLETHPPVPIFIDDRLIERCYGLLQGKIKRKVKMERPEWFAKVHRGYDFPPPEGESLKMVEKRTLSFLVQLEEWLGKHPGNVAISCHGNSLRPIRRVFEQLSLSQMLKIETPQDKAITYALQIHEVNVRSSRSCVDKADWQGVIIPNQVKLATDQRNRLRKYWSVSKQL
;
A
#
# COMPACT_ATOMS: atom_id res chain seq x y z
N ASN A 1 -8.50 7.32 13.12
CA ASN A 1 -9.40 8.38 12.61
C ASN A 1 -10.00 8.07 11.24
N THR A 2 -9.27 7.99 10.12
CA THR A 2 -9.93 7.73 8.81
C THR A 2 -10.76 6.43 8.79
N LEU A 3 -10.22 5.33 9.31
CA LEU A 3 -10.95 4.07 9.39
C LEU A 3 -12.20 4.16 10.27
N GLU A 4 -12.09 4.80 11.44
CA GLU A 4 -13.22 4.96 12.38
C GLU A 4 -14.39 5.70 11.72
N ILE A 5 -14.11 6.82 11.05
CA ILE A 5 -15.13 7.61 10.32
C ILE A 5 -15.84 6.76 9.26
N VAL A 6 -15.09 5.94 8.51
CA VAL A 6 -15.70 5.05 7.50
C VAL A 6 -16.59 3.99 8.16
N LEU A 7 -16.16 3.45 9.30
CA LEU A 7 -16.89 2.40 10.02
C LEU A 7 -18.15 2.90 10.73
N GLU A 8 -18.28 4.19 11.03
CA GLU A 8 -19.51 4.78 11.58
C GLU A 8 -20.74 4.51 10.70
N THR A 9 -20.54 4.37 9.38
CA THR A 9 -21.62 4.19 8.39
C THR A 9 -21.61 2.81 7.72
N HIS A 10 -20.67 1.94 8.09
CA HIS A 10 -20.49 0.64 7.48
C HIS A 10 -20.91 -0.48 8.46
N PRO A 11 -21.52 -1.58 7.97
CA PRO A 11 -21.77 -2.75 8.82
C PRO A 11 -20.50 -3.22 9.54
N PRO A 12 -20.63 -3.79 10.75
CA PRO A 12 -19.47 -4.30 11.49
C PRO A 12 -18.66 -5.31 10.66
N VAL A 13 -17.35 -5.10 10.60
CA VAL A 13 -16.40 -5.96 9.91
C VAL A 13 -15.20 -6.25 10.81
N PRO A 14 -14.50 -7.39 10.63
CA PRO A 14 -13.25 -7.65 11.34
C PRO A 14 -12.20 -6.58 11.04
N ILE A 15 -11.54 -6.08 12.09
CA ILE A 15 -10.47 -5.08 11.99
C ILE A 15 -9.16 -5.72 12.39
N PHE A 16 -8.13 -5.52 11.56
CA PHE A 16 -6.76 -5.95 11.85
C PHE A 16 -5.85 -4.73 11.80
N ILE A 17 -5.04 -4.54 12.85
CA ILE A 17 -4.03 -3.49 12.92
C ILE A 17 -2.67 -4.12 12.61
N ASP A 18 -1.91 -3.49 11.71
CA ASP A 18 -0.62 -4.01 11.26
C ASP A 18 0.43 -2.91 11.13
N ASP A 19 1.50 -3.04 11.90
CA ASP A 19 2.59 -2.06 11.94
C ASP A 19 3.32 -1.94 10.60
N ARG A 20 3.21 -2.95 9.71
CA ARG A 20 3.82 -2.87 8.38
C ARG A 20 3.17 -1.83 7.49
N LEU A 21 1.99 -1.31 7.85
CA LEU A 21 1.25 -0.29 7.11
C LEU A 21 1.43 1.15 7.64
N ILE A 22 2.10 1.34 8.79
CA ILE A 22 2.32 2.67 9.38
C ILE A 22 3.16 3.57 8.47
N GLU A 23 3.02 4.88 8.59
CA GLU A 23 3.80 5.85 7.84
C GLU A 23 5.31 5.64 8.02
N ARG A 24 6.09 6.04 7.03
CA ARG A 24 7.55 6.08 7.10
C ARG A 24 8.02 6.82 8.35
N CYS A 25 8.86 6.17 9.15
CA CYS A 25 9.51 6.83 10.28
C CYS A 25 10.52 7.87 9.76
N TYR A 26 10.34 9.13 10.15
CA TYR A 26 11.27 10.21 9.82
C TYR A 26 12.37 10.40 10.87
N GLY A 27 12.41 9.57 11.91
CA GLY A 27 13.42 9.60 12.97
C GLY A 27 13.57 10.98 13.58
N LEU A 28 14.81 11.49 13.66
CA LEU A 28 15.12 12.81 14.21
C LEU A 28 14.55 14.00 13.41
N LEU A 29 13.88 13.76 12.28
CA LEU A 29 13.13 14.79 11.54
C LEU A 29 11.67 14.91 11.96
N GLN A 30 11.15 13.98 12.76
CA GLN A 30 9.78 14.02 13.23
C GLN A 30 9.55 15.30 14.05
N GLY A 31 8.44 16.00 13.79
CA GLY A 31 8.12 17.29 14.42
C GLY A 31 8.93 18.50 13.94
N LYS A 32 9.96 18.33 13.09
CA LYS A 32 10.72 19.47 12.56
C LYS A 32 9.99 20.19 11.42
N ILE A 33 10.11 21.51 11.39
CA ILE A 33 9.54 22.34 10.32
C ILE A 33 10.29 22.05 9.01
N LYS A 34 9.58 21.48 8.03
CA LYS A 34 10.14 21.10 6.71
C LYS A 34 10.90 22.24 6.03
N ARG A 35 10.38 23.46 6.10
CA ARG A 35 10.99 24.65 5.48
C ARG A 35 12.38 24.96 6.05
N LYS A 36 12.55 24.83 7.37
CA LYS A 36 13.83 25.09 8.05
C LYS A 36 14.89 24.08 7.62
N VAL A 37 14.57 22.79 7.68
CA VAL A 37 15.48 21.71 7.26
C VAL A 37 15.86 21.84 5.78
N LYS A 38 14.90 22.21 4.91
CA LYS A 38 15.15 22.45 3.49
C LYS A 38 16.07 23.63 3.23
N MET A 39 15.95 24.72 4.01
CA MET A 39 16.83 25.88 3.88
C MET A 39 18.26 25.59 4.35
N GLU A 40 18.40 24.90 5.47
CA GLU A 40 19.72 24.58 6.05
C GLU A 40 20.47 23.53 5.23
N ARG A 41 19.77 22.54 4.69
CA ARG A 41 20.36 21.39 4.00
C ARG A 41 19.53 20.95 2.78
N PRO A 42 19.49 21.74 1.69
CA PRO A 42 18.59 21.50 0.56
C PRO A 42 18.84 20.18 -0.18
N GLU A 43 20.10 19.84 -0.46
CA GLU A 43 20.45 18.60 -1.16
C GLU A 43 20.13 17.36 -0.33
N TRP A 44 20.44 17.42 0.97
CA TRP A 44 20.15 16.34 1.91
C TRP A 44 18.64 16.18 2.10
N PHE A 45 17.90 17.28 2.24
CA PHE A 45 16.43 17.26 2.31
C PHE A 45 15.83 16.59 1.07
N ALA A 46 16.34 16.90 -0.12
CA ALA A 46 15.90 16.26 -1.36
C ALA A 46 16.18 14.75 -1.35
N LYS A 47 17.37 14.31 -0.90
CA LYS A 47 17.73 12.90 -0.77
C LYS A 47 16.84 12.18 0.25
N VAL A 48 16.55 12.78 1.40
CA VAL A 48 15.65 12.18 2.40
C VAL A 48 14.21 12.08 1.87
N HIS A 49 13.67 13.14 1.26
CA HIS A 49 12.26 13.15 0.87
C HIS A 49 11.95 12.44 -0.45
N ARG A 50 12.92 12.37 -1.38
CA ARG A 50 12.73 11.77 -2.72
C ARG A 50 13.66 10.61 -3.01
N GLY A 51 14.64 10.32 -2.14
CA GLY A 51 15.51 9.17 -2.28
C GLY A 51 14.82 7.88 -1.89
N TYR A 52 15.15 6.82 -2.63
CA TYR A 52 14.62 5.48 -2.37
C TYR A 52 15.33 4.80 -1.20
N ASP A 53 16.67 4.83 -1.21
CA ASP A 53 17.53 4.13 -0.26
C ASP A 53 18.40 5.13 0.52
N PHE A 54 17.75 6.13 1.12
CA PHE A 54 18.40 7.15 1.92
C PHE A 54 17.56 7.47 3.17
N PRO A 55 17.83 6.80 4.30
CA PRO A 55 17.07 7.02 5.53
C PRO A 55 17.50 8.35 6.19
N PRO A 56 16.58 9.05 6.87
CA PRO A 56 16.97 10.05 7.85
C PRO A 56 17.59 9.37 9.09
N PRO A 57 18.37 10.08 9.91
CA PRO A 57 18.90 9.57 11.17
C PRO A 57 17.78 9.00 12.03
N GLU A 58 17.98 7.77 12.52
CA GLU A 58 17.02 7.02 13.35
C GLU A 58 15.64 6.82 12.69
N GLY A 59 15.57 6.87 11.36
CA GLY A 59 14.34 6.66 10.62
C GLY A 59 14.48 5.65 9.49
N GLU A 60 13.44 5.59 8.65
CA GLU A 60 13.32 4.62 7.57
C GLU A 60 13.58 5.27 6.21
N SER A 61 14.22 4.51 5.31
CA SER A 61 14.22 4.79 3.87
C SER A 61 12.94 4.24 3.23
N LEU A 62 12.59 4.73 2.03
CA LEU A 62 11.44 4.18 1.31
C LEU A 62 11.63 2.70 0.95
N LYS A 63 12.87 2.24 0.77
CA LYS A 63 13.21 0.82 0.58
C LYS A 63 12.85 -0.04 1.80
N MET A 64 13.05 0.47 3.02
CA MET A 64 12.68 -0.23 4.26
C MET A 64 11.16 -0.33 4.39
N VAL A 65 10.45 0.78 4.15
CA VAL A 65 8.99 0.83 4.12
C VAL A 65 8.43 -0.12 3.07
N GLU A 66 9.01 -0.13 1.87
CA GLU A 66 8.66 -1.07 0.80
C GLU A 66 8.83 -2.51 1.24
N LYS A 67 9.96 -2.87 1.87
CA LYS A 67 10.19 -4.23 2.36
C LYS A 67 9.09 -4.71 3.33
N ARG A 68 8.76 -3.92 4.35
CA ARG A 68 7.71 -4.30 5.32
C ARG A 68 6.31 -4.31 4.71
N THR A 69 5.99 -3.33 3.87
CA THR A 69 4.69 -3.26 3.19
C THR A 69 4.49 -4.44 2.23
N LEU A 70 5.54 -4.83 1.49
CA LEU A 70 5.48 -5.98 0.60
C LEU A 70 5.30 -7.30 1.37
N SER A 71 5.93 -7.44 2.54
CA SER A 71 5.69 -8.60 3.41
C SER A 71 4.21 -8.70 3.83
N PHE A 72 3.57 -7.58 4.16
CA PHE A 72 2.13 -7.52 4.41
C PHE A 72 1.32 -7.98 3.20
N LEU A 73 1.63 -7.50 2.00
CA LEU A 73 0.87 -7.86 0.80
C LEU A 73 0.95 -9.35 0.47
N VAL A 74 2.11 -10.00 0.68
CA VAL A 74 2.26 -11.44 0.50
C VAL A 74 1.35 -12.20 1.46
N GLN A 75 1.33 -11.82 2.75
CA GLN A 75 0.45 -12.46 3.72
C GLN A 75 -1.02 -12.19 3.44
N LEU A 76 -1.38 -10.97 3.02
CA LEU A 76 -2.74 -10.62 2.62
C LEU A 76 -3.21 -11.48 1.45
N GLU A 77 -2.35 -11.68 0.46
CA GLU A 77 -2.65 -12.53 -0.70
C GLU A 77 -2.89 -13.99 -0.30
N GLU A 78 -2.04 -14.55 0.56
CA GLU A 78 -2.23 -15.91 1.11
C GLU A 78 -3.54 -16.02 1.90
N TRP A 79 -3.90 -14.98 2.65
CA TRP A 79 -5.14 -14.92 3.42
C TRP A 79 -6.37 -14.83 2.51
N LEU A 80 -6.34 -13.98 1.48
CA LEU A 80 -7.38 -13.85 0.45
C LEU A 80 -7.57 -15.13 -0.36
N GLY A 81 -6.50 -15.92 -0.52
CA GLY A 81 -6.57 -17.26 -1.12
C GLY A 81 -7.44 -18.23 -0.31
N LYS A 82 -7.51 -18.06 1.02
CA LYS A 82 -8.32 -18.90 1.92
C LYS A 82 -9.68 -18.28 2.24
N HIS A 83 -9.81 -16.95 2.14
CA HIS A 83 -10.99 -16.19 2.51
C HIS A 83 -11.37 -15.24 1.35
N PRO A 84 -12.14 -15.73 0.35
CA PRO A 84 -12.53 -14.90 -0.77
C PRO A 84 -13.46 -13.77 -0.31
N GLY A 85 -13.19 -12.55 -0.76
CA GLY A 85 -13.96 -11.37 -0.39
C GLY A 85 -13.23 -10.06 -0.65
N ASN A 86 -13.82 -8.97 -0.18
CA ASN A 86 -13.27 -7.62 -0.31
C ASN A 86 -12.47 -7.26 0.95
N VAL A 87 -11.31 -6.65 0.76
CA VAL A 87 -10.49 -6.10 1.85
C VAL A 87 -10.27 -4.60 1.61
N ALA A 88 -10.52 -3.80 2.65
CA ALA A 88 -10.18 -2.39 2.67
C ALA A 88 -8.90 -2.18 3.48
N ILE A 89 -7.97 -1.39 2.95
CA ILE A 89 -6.71 -1.06 3.62
C ILE A 89 -6.68 0.45 3.87
N SER A 90 -6.70 0.86 5.13
CA SER A 90 -6.44 2.25 5.53
C SER A 90 -4.97 2.38 5.92
N CYS A 91 -4.20 3.19 5.18
CA CYS A 91 -2.77 3.37 5.44
C CYS A 91 -2.29 4.77 5.02
N HIS A 92 -1.00 5.03 5.15
CA HIS A 92 -0.39 6.33 4.90
C HIS A 92 0.30 6.43 3.54
N GLY A 93 0.77 7.62 3.17
CA GLY A 93 1.28 7.91 1.84
C GLY A 93 2.50 7.07 1.44
N ASN A 94 3.52 6.95 2.30
CA ASN A 94 4.70 6.16 1.92
C ASN A 94 4.48 4.64 2.01
N SER A 95 3.50 4.18 2.79
CA SER A 95 3.09 2.76 2.83
C SER A 95 2.21 2.41 1.63
N LEU A 96 1.37 3.34 1.16
CA LEU A 96 0.54 3.15 -0.02
C LEU A 96 1.38 3.09 -1.30
N ARG A 97 2.51 3.79 -1.37
CA ARG A 97 3.40 3.81 -2.56
C ARG A 97 3.85 2.40 -3.00
N PRO A 98 4.44 1.55 -2.13
CA PRO A 98 4.74 0.16 -2.45
C PRO A 98 3.54 -0.67 -2.89
N ILE A 99 2.37 -0.46 -2.26
CA ILE A 99 1.11 -1.11 -2.64
C ILE A 99 0.78 -0.75 -4.09
N ARG A 100 0.63 0.54 -4.38
CA ARG A 100 0.36 1.03 -5.74
C ARG A 100 1.42 0.55 -6.74
N ARG A 101 2.70 0.48 -6.33
CA ARG A 101 3.77 -0.02 -7.18
C ARG A 101 3.54 -1.46 -7.64
N VAL A 102 3.06 -2.33 -6.76
CA VAL A 102 2.71 -3.72 -7.09
C VAL A 102 1.48 -3.75 -8.00
N PHE A 103 0.39 -3.10 -7.59
CA PHE A 103 -0.90 -3.18 -8.29
C PHE A 103 -0.91 -2.47 -9.65
N GLU A 104 -0.24 -1.32 -9.77
CA GLU A 104 -0.17 -0.49 -11.00
C GLU A 104 1.11 -0.74 -11.83
N GLN A 105 1.96 -1.70 -11.43
CA GLN A 105 3.23 -2.02 -12.08
C GLN A 105 4.19 -0.83 -12.27
N LEU A 106 4.29 0.02 -11.25
CA LEU A 106 5.13 1.20 -11.34
C LEU A 106 6.62 0.82 -11.27
N SER A 107 7.40 1.44 -12.13
CA SER A 107 8.86 1.50 -11.94
C SER A 107 9.21 2.24 -10.65
N LEU A 108 10.46 2.08 -10.19
CA LEU A 108 10.93 2.81 -9.02
C LEU A 108 10.79 4.33 -9.20
N SER A 109 11.17 4.85 -10.37
CA SER A 109 11.09 6.28 -10.67
C SER A 109 9.64 6.78 -10.71
N GLN A 110 8.69 5.98 -11.22
CA GLN A 110 7.27 6.29 -11.14
C GLN A 110 6.78 6.32 -9.69
N MET A 111 7.07 5.27 -8.89
CA MET A 111 6.67 5.23 -7.47
C MET A 111 7.20 6.45 -6.68
N LEU A 112 8.40 6.93 -6.97
CA LEU A 112 8.95 8.11 -6.30
C LEU A 112 8.20 9.41 -6.65
N LYS A 113 7.62 9.48 -7.85
CA LYS A 113 6.92 10.65 -8.39
C LYS A 113 5.41 10.62 -8.16
N ILE A 114 4.81 9.46 -7.87
CA ILE A 114 3.35 9.39 -7.69
C ILE A 114 2.90 10.23 -6.50
N GLU A 115 1.86 10.99 -6.75
CA GLU A 115 1.08 11.66 -5.72
C GLU A 115 -0.18 10.83 -5.48
N THR A 116 -0.60 10.75 -4.22
CA THR A 116 -1.84 10.08 -3.84
C THR A 116 -2.76 11.12 -3.21
N PRO A 117 -3.93 11.37 -3.80
CA PRO A 117 -4.93 12.23 -3.18
C PRO A 117 -5.34 11.66 -1.82
N GLN A 118 -5.52 12.53 -0.81
CA GLN A 118 -5.86 12.12 0.56
C GLN A 118 -7.36 11.80 0.73
N ASP A 119 -8.17 12.23 -0.22
CA ASP A 119 -9.64 12.22 -0.20
C ASP A 119 -10.26 11.15 -1.11
N LYS A 120 -9.45 10.27 -1.71
CA LYS A 120 -9.94 9.24 -2.65
C LYS A 120 -9.54 7.84 -2.22
N ALA A 121 -10.51 6.93 -2.25
CA ALA A 121 -10.25 5.50 -2.20
C ALA A 121 -9.71 5.01 -3.55
N ILE A 122 -8.71 4.15 -3.52
CA ILE A 122 -8.19 3.46 -4.70
C ILE A 122 -8.59 2.01 -4.60
N THR A 123 -9.30 1.51 -5.62
CA THR A 123 -9.78 0.13 -5.66
C THR A 123 -9.07 -0.64 -6.76
N TYR A 124 -8.71 -1.89 -6.47
CA TYR A 124 -8.09 -2.81 -7.41
C TYR A 124 -8.89 -4.10 -7.49
N ALA A 125 -9.09 -4.61 -8.71
CA ALA A 125 -9.62 -5.94 -8.93
C ALA A 125 -8.46 -6.97 -8.97
N LEU A 126 -8.53 -7.97 -8.11
CA LEU A 126 -7.58 -9.07 -8.05
C LEU A 126 -8.18 -10.32 -8.68
N GLN A 127 -7.51 -10.86 -9.70
CA GLN A 127 -7.84 -12.19 -10.22
C GLN A 127 -7.09 -13.24 -9.40
N ILE A 128 -7.59 -13.47 -8.19
CA ILE A 128 -7.06 -14.46 -7.25
C ILE A 128 -7.77 -15.82 -7.34
N HIS A 129 -8.94 -15.88 -8.00
CA HIS A 129 -9.78 -17.08 -8.10
C HIS A 129 -10.53 -17.17 -9.44
N GLU A 130 -10.74 -18.39 -9.96
CA GLU A 130 -11.93 -18.73 -10.76
C GLU A 130 -13.05 -19.07 -9.78
N VAL A 131 -14.06 -18.20 -9.64
CA VAL A 131 -15.23 -18.50 -8.83
C VAL A 131 -16.19 -19.31 -9.70
N ASN A 132 -16.45 -20.57 -9.35
CA ASN A 132 -17.58 -21.32 -9.90
C ASN A 132 -18.87 -20.75 -9.28
N VAL A 133 -19.38 -19.67 -9.87
CA VAL A 133 -20.62 -19.04 -9.45
C VAL A 133 -21.76 -19.97 -9.82
N ARG A 134 -22.30 -20.73 -8.86
CA ARG A 134 -23.64 -21.29 -8.99
C ARG A 134 -24.61 -20.10 -8.98
N SER A 135 -25.29 -19.88 -10.09
CA SER A 135 -26.16 -18.74 -10.29
C SER A 135 -27.36 -18.76 -9.33
N SER A 136 -27.24 -18.11 -8.18
CA SER A 136 -28.41 -17.60 -7.47
C SER A 136 -28.47 -16.09 -7.71
N ARG A 137 -29.41 -15.69 -8.56
CA ARG A 137 -29.76 -14.28 -8.76
C ARG A 137 -30.23 -13.70 -7.43
N SER A 138 -29.59 -12.63 -6.97
CA SER A 138 -30.28 -11.51 -6.35
C SER A 138 -29.39 -10.28 -6.41
N CYS A 139 -30.01 -9.19 -6.87
CA CYS A 139 -29.44 -7.88 -7.12
C CYS A 139 -28.63 -7.34 -5.93
N VAL A 140 -27.52 -6.68 -6.24
CA VAL A 140 -27.03 -5.56 -5.44
C VAL A 140 -26.78 -4.43 -6.43
N ASP A 141 -27.29 -3.26 -6.11
CA ASP A 141 -27.22 -2.04 -6.90
C ASP A 141 -25.82 -1.82 -7.47
N LYS A 142 -25.77 -1.36 -8.73
CA LYS A 142 -24.53 -0.93 -9.36
C LYS A 142 -23.98 0.24 -8.54
N ALA A 143 -23.10 -0.06 -7.59
CA ALA A 143 -22.24 0.96 -7.01
C ALA A 143 -21.58 1.68 -8.18
N ASP A 144 -21.70 3.00 -8.19
CA ASP A 144 -21.16 3.84 -9.25
C ASP A 144 -19.65 3.93 -9.05
N TRP A 145 -18.96 2.87 -9.51
CA TRP A 145 -17.55 2.58 -9.31
C TRP A 145 -16.63 3.44 -10.19
N GLN A 146 -16.86 4.76 -10.27
CA GLN A 146 -16.12 5.67 -11.16
C GLN A 146 -14.61 5.76 -10.85
N GLY A 147 -14.14 5.17 -9.73
CA GLY A 147 -12.74 5.15 -9.29
C GLY A 147 -12.10 3.76 -9.19
N VAL A 148 -12.76 2.69 -9.65
CA VAL A 148 -12.13 1.36 -9.67
C VAL A 148 -11.07 1.34 -10.76
N ILE A 149 -9.81 1.32 -10.33
CA ILE A 149 -8.72 1.07 -11.26
C ILE A 149 -8.76 -0.42 -11.55
N ILE A 150 -8.95 -0.76 -12.82
CA ILE A 150 -8.77 -2.12 -13.33
C ILE A 150 -7.47 -2.11 -14.13
N PRO A 151 -6.29 -2.27 -13.50
CA PRO A 151 -5.06 -2.37 -14.26
C PRO A 151 -5.16 -3.55 -15.22
N ASN A 152 -4.79 -3.32 -16.48
CA ASN A 152 -4.79 -4.37 -17.53
C ASN A 152 -4.02 -5.63 -17.10
N GLN A 153 -3.13 -5.51 -16.12
CA GLN A 153 -2.31 -6.57 -15.57
C GLN A 153 -1.97 -6.24 -14.10
N VAL A 154 -2.89 -6.49 -13.17
CA VAL A 154 -2.52 -6.48 -11.74
C VAL A 154 -1.57 -7.65 -11.48
N LYS A 155 -0.44 -7.39 -10.82
CA LYS A 155 0.44 -8.46 -10.35
C LYS A 155 0.19 -8.71 -8.88
N LEU A 156 0.00 -9.97 -8.57
CA LEU A 156 0.06 -10.46 -7.22
C LEU A 156 1.42 -10.14 -6.59
N ALA A 157 1.40 -9.95 -5.27
CA ALA A 157 2.62 -9.82 -4.50
C ALA A 157 3.43 -11.12 -4.55
N THR A 158 2.88 -12.26 -4.97
CA THR A 158 3.64 -13.50 -5.20
C THR A 158 3.94 -13.82 -6.68
N ASP A 159 3.49 -13.01 -7.66
CA ASP A 159 3.68 -13.30 -9.10
C ASP A 159 5.18 -13.49 -9.42
N GLN A 160 5.52 -14.56 -10.15
CA GLN A 160 6.90 -14.88 -10.52
C GLN A 160 7.56 -13.78 -11.38
N ARG A 161 6.78 -13.01 -12.14
CA ARG A 161 7.22 -11.92 -13.02
C ARG A 161 7.26 -10.57 -12.30
N ASN A 162 6.90 -10.52 -11.02
CA ASN A 162 6.96 -9.29 -10.23
C ASN A 162 8.42 -9.06 -9.77
N ARG A 163 9.01 -7.96 -10.27
CA ARG A 163 10.42 -7.59 -10.05
C ARG A 163 10.76 -7.28 -8.58
N LEU A 164 9.74 -7.10 -7.74
CA LEU A 164 9.88 -6.87 -6.31
C LEU A 164 10.04 -8.17 -5.52
N ARG A 165 10.06 -9.33 -6.20
CA ARG A 165 10.18 -10.65 -5.54
C ARG A 165 11.36 -10.82 -4.62
N LYS A 166 12.47 -10.20 -4.97
CA LYS A 166 13.70 -10.18 -4.18
C LYS A 166 13.54 -9.59 -2.77
N TYR A 167 12.47 -8.84 -2.49
CA TYR A 167 12.22 -8.23 -1.18
C TYR A 167 11.40 -9.15 -0.25
N TRP A 168 10.91 -10.31 -0.72
CA TRP A 168 10.00 -11.20 0.03
C TRP A 168 10.70 -12.34 0.79
N SER A 169 12.00 -12.54 0.58
CA SER A 169 12.77 -13.74 1.01
C SER A 169 12.93 -13.93 2.53
N VAL A 170 12.21 -13.20 3.38
CA VAL A 170 12.43 -13.20 4.84
C VAL A 170 11.18 -13.65 5.63
N SER A 171 10.00 -13.75 5.03
CA SER A 171 8.76 -14.11 5.76
C SER A 171 8.52 -15.62 5.92
N LYS A 172 9.52 -16.49 5.71
CA LYS A 172 9.43 -17.94 6.03
C LYS A 172 9.95 -18.30 7.42
N GLN A 173 10.30 -17.30 8.23
CA GLN A 173 10.75 -17.48 9.62
C GLN A 173 9.95 -16.54 10.55
N LEU A 174 8.65 -16.80 10.66
CA LEU A 174 7.85 -16.50 11.85
C LEU A 174 6.87 -17.64 12.04
#